data_AF-A0AAW7KKD3-F1
#
_entry.id   AF-A0AAW7KKD3-F1
#
_cell.length_a   1.000
_cell.length_b   1.000
_cell.length_c   1.000
_cell.angle_alpha   90.00
_cell.angle_beta   90.00
_cell.angle_gamma   90.00
#
_symmetry.space_group_name_H-M   'P 1'
#
loop_
_entity.id
_entity.type
_entity.pdbx_description
1 polymer ?
#
loop_
_entity_poly.entity_id
_entity_poly.type
_entity_poly.pdbx_seq_one_letter_code
_entity_poly.pdbx_strand_id
1 'polypeptide(L)'
;SSDLAPNELGVTAVDDYTLKVTLKEPKQYFTSLLAFPTFFPQNQKVVEQFGADYGTASDKVVYNGPFVVKDWQQTKMDWQLAKNNRYWDRQNVRSDIINYTVIKETSTALNLFEDGQLDVATLSGELAQQNKNNTLYHSYPTATMNYLRLNQKRKGQATPLANEN
;
A
#
# COMPACT_ATOMS: atom_id res chain seq x y z
N SER A 1 20.25 -6.68 6.50
CA SER A 1 20.50 -7.29 7.83
C SER A 1 19.17 -7.87 8.28
N SER A 2 18.91 -9.10 7.84
CA SER A 2 17.66 -9.84 8.04
C SER A 2 17.85 -11.05 8.95
N ASP A 3 19.00 -11.12 9.62
CA ASP A 3 19.49 -12.36 10.25
C ASP A 3 19.65 -12.22 11.77
N LEU A 4 19.08 -11.17 12.38
CA LEU A 4 19.03 -11.04 13.84
C LEU A 4 17.85 -11.85 14.37
N ALA A 5 18.07 -12.59 15.46
CA ALA A 5 16.98 -13.23 16.16
C ALA A 5 16.01 -12.16 16.72
N PRO A 6 14.70 -12.45 16.89
CA PRO A 6 13.73 -11.44 17.34
C PRO A 6 14.10 -10.75 18.66
N ASN A 7 14.82 -11.44 19.55
CA ASN A 7 15.34 -10.92 20.82
C ASN A 7 16.62 -10.07 20.68
N GLU A 8 17.25 -10.04 19.51
CA GLU A 8 18.40 -9.21 19.17
C GLU A 8 18.01 -7.93 18.42
N LEU A 9 16.73 -7.79 18.07
CA LEU A 9 16.19 -6.56 17.51
C LEU A 9 16.14 -5.48 18.59
N GLY A 10 16.53 -4.26 18.24
CA GLY A 10 16.52 -3.10 19.14
C GLY A 10 15.11 -2.57 19.47
N VAL A 11 14.11 -3.43 19.62
CA VAL A 11 12.71 -3.06 19.88
C VAL A 11 12.22 -3.79 21.12
N THR A 12 11.63 -3.07 22.07
CA THR A 12 11.14 -3.64 23.32
C THR A 12 9.82 -2.99 23.72
N ALA A 13 8.81 -3.79 24.02
CA ALA A 13 7.62 -3.34 24.75
C ALA A 13 7.99 -3.19 26.22
N VAL A 14 8.03 -1.95 26.71
CA VAL A 14 8.33 -1.64 28.12
C VAL A 14 7.11 -1.93 29.00
N ASP A 15 5.93 -1.64 28.45
CA ASP A 15 4.60 -1.95 28.98
C ASP A 15 3.61 -2.07 27.80
N ASP A 16 2.31 -2.21 28.10
CA ASP A 16 1.25 -2.42 27.11
C ASP A 16 1.10 -1.27 26.09
N TYR A 17 1.57 -0.06 26.40
CA TYR A 17 1.38 1.14 25.58
C TYR A 17 2.69 1.91 25.30
N THR A 18 3.84 1.42 25.77
CA THR A 18 5.16 2.05 25.59
C THR A 18 6.11 1.17 24.79
N LEU A 19 6.50 1.63 23.61
CA LEU A 19 7.50 0.99 22.76
C LEU A 19 8.84 1.73 22.83
N LYS A 20 9.92 1.01 23.20
CA LYS A 20 11.29 1.52 23.14
C LYS A 20 11.99 0.99 21.89
N VAL A 21 12.54 1.90 21.09
CA VAL A 21 13.36 1.56 19.91
C VAL A 21 14.78 2.11 20.08
N THR A 22 15.77 1.23 19.95
CA THR A 22 17.21 1.55 19.99
C THR A 22 17.78 1.43 18.59
N LEU A 23 18.32 2.53 18.07
CA LEU A 23 19.00 2.58 16.78
C LEU A 23 20.51 2.41 16.97
N LYS A 24 21.19 1.77 16.01
CA LYS A 24 22.65 1.64 16.03
C LYS A 24 23.37 2.99 15.91
N GLU A 25 22.74 3.93 15.21
CA GLU A 25 23.21 5.30 15.02
C GLU A 25 22.01 6.26 14.89
N PRO A 26 22.18 7.56 15.16
CA PRO A 26 21.11 8.54 15.00
C PRO A 26 20.57 8.58 13.55
N LYS A 27 19.25 8.47 13.39
CA LYS A 27 18.55 8.59 12.10
C LYS A 27 17.46 9.65 12.21
N GLN A 28 17.71 10.84 11.68
CA GLN A 28 16.75 11.96 11.73
C GLN A 28 15.40 11.65 11.05
N TYR A 29 15.42 10.79 10.03
CA TYR A 29 14.23 10.37 9.29
C TYR A 29 13.53 9.13 9.89
N PHE A 30 13.95 8.64 11.05
CA PHE A 30 13.38 7.42 11.65
C PHE A 30 11.86 7.50 11.83
N THR A 31 11.35 8.62 12.33
CA THR A 31 9.90 8.82 12.51
C THR A 31 9.15 8.77 11.19
N SER A 32 9.73 9.31 10.10
CA SER A 32 9.16 9.20 8.76
C SER A 32 9.14 7.76 8.25
N LEU A 33 10.10 6.91 8.66
CA LEU A 33 10.08 5.49 8.32
C LEU A 33 8.88 4.76 8.97
N LEU A 34 8.50 5.15 10.19
CA LEU A 34 7.38 4.52 10.90
C LEU A 34 6.02 4.76 10.23
N ALA A 35 5.93 5.69 9.29
CA ALA A 35 4.75 5.88 8.45
C ALA A 35 4.64 4.87 7.28
N PHE A 36 5.68 4.06 7.03
CA PHE A 36 5.62 3.03 5.99
C PHE A 36 4.85 1.80 6.46
N PRO A 37 4.04 1.15 5.60
CA PRO A 37 3.24 -0.01 5.97
C PRO A 37 4.02 -1.18 6.57
N THR A 38 5.30 -1.33 6.24
CA THR A 38 6.18 -2.36 6.80
C THR A 38 6.39 -2.23 8.31
N PHE A 39 6.15 -1.06 8.88
CA PHE A 39 6.26 -0.80 10.33
C PHE A 39 4.89 -0.78 11.02
N PHE A 40 3.79 -1.00 10.30
CA PHE A 40 2.47 -1.01 10.91
C PHE A 40 2.28 -2.25 11.80
N PRO A 41 1.63 -2.08 12.97
CA PRO A 41 1.44 -3.17 13.91
C PRO A 41 0.56 -4.26 13.31
N GLN A 42 0.84 -5.50 13.69
CA GLN A 42 0.03 -6.66 13.33
C GLN A 42 -0.57 -7.26 14.60
N ASN A 43 -1.76 -7.84 14.50
CA ASN A 43 -2.34 -8.60 15.60
C ASN A 43 -1.79 -10.03 15.56
N GLN A 44 -0.89 -10.35 16.49
CA GLN A 44 -0.21 -11.66 16.55
C GLN A 44 -1.21 -12.84 16.53
N LYS A 45 -2.29 -12.78 17.32
CA LYS A 45 -3.27 -13.87 17.38
C LYS A 45 -3.93 -14.12 16.03
N VAL A 46 -4.29 -13.06 15.29
CA VAL A 46 -4.94 -13.17 13.99
C VAL A 46 -3.95 -13.67 12.93
N VAL A 47 -2.71 -13.20 12.97
CA VAL A 47 -1.62 -13.69 12.10
C VAL A 47 -1.39 -15.18 12.33
N GLU A 48 -1.26 -15.62 13.57
CA GLU A 48 -1.06 -17.02 13.93
C GLU A 48 -2.28 -17.88 13.59
N GLN A 49 -3.50 -17.36 13.81
CA GLN A 49 -4.75 -18.06 13.50
C GLN A 49 -4.86 -18.40 12.01
N PHE A 50 -4.53 -17.46 11.13
CA PHE A 50 -4.65 -17.67 9.68
C PHE A 50 -3.36 -18.20 9.03
N GLY A 51 -2.21 -18.05 9.67
CA GLY A 51 -0.93 -18.56 9.19
C GLY A 51 -0.64 -18.13 7.75
N ALA A 52 -0.44 -19.11 6.86
CA ALA A 52 -0.15 -18.87 5.44
C ALA A 52 -1.29 -18.15 4.69
N ASP A 53 -2.51 -18.20 5.21
CA ASP A 53 -3.67 -17.56 4.61
C ASP A 53 -3.86 -16.11 5.08
N TYR A 54 -3.11 -15.64 6.07
CA TYR A 54 -3.18 -14.26 6.53
C TYR A 54 -2.95 -13.28 5.38
N GLY A 55 -3.87 -12.33 5.18
CA GLY A 55 -3.75 -11.35 4.10
C GLY A 55 -4.16 -11.82 2.70
N THR A 56 -4.66 -13.06 2.55
CA THR A 56 -5.10 -13.59 1.23
C THR A 56 -6.54 -13.20 0.88
N ALA A 57 -7.34 -12.80 1.85
CA ALA A 57 -8.71 -12.32 1.67
C ALA A 57 -9.09 -11.33 2.79
N SER A 58 -10.13 -10.52 2.54
CA SER A 58 -10.58 -9.48 3.48
C SER A 58 -11.11 -10.00 4.82
N ASP A 59 -11.57 -11.26 4.88
CA ASP A 59 -12.00 -11.94 6.10
C ASP A 59 -10.85 -12.65 6.84
N LYS A 60 -9.64 -12.65 6.28
CA LYS A 60 -8.42 -13.27 6.85
C LYS A 60 -7.41 -12.25 7.39
N VAL A 61 -7.89 -11.09 7.80
CA VAL A 61 -7.12 -9.99 8.40
C VAL A 61 -7.92 -9.28 9.48
N VAL A 62 -7.26 -8.39 10.24
CA VAL A 62 -7.91 -7.47 11.19
C VAL A 62 -7.42 -6.04 10.93
N TYR A 63 -8.27 -5.06 11.18
CA TYR A 63 -8.04 -3.66 10.82
C TYR A 63 -7.98 -2.76 12.05
N ASN A 64 -6.96 -1.90 12.11
CA ASN A 64 -6.83 -0.82 13.09
C ASN A 64 -6.82 0.59 12.45
N GLY A 65 -6.99 0.68 11.12
CA GLY A 65 -7.04 1.93 10.36
C GLY A 65 -8.45 2.48 10.17
N PRO A 66 -8.61 3.57 9.38
CA PRO A 66 -9.88 4.27 9.19
C PRO A 66 -10.95 3.45 8.45
N PHE A 67 -10.55 2.44 7.68
CA PHE A 67 -11.45 1.59 6.92
C PHE A 67 -11.17 0.10 7.18
N VAL A 68 -12.20 -0.72 6.96
CA VAL A 68 -12.11 -2.17 6.83
C VAL A 68 -12.33 -2.54 5.37
N VAL A 69 -11.53 -3.48 4.84
CA VAL A 69 -11.77 -3.99 3.48
C VAL A 69 -12.92 -5.00 3.54
N LYS A 70 -13.80 -4.97 2.54
CA LYS A 70 -14.91 -5.90 2.36
C LYS A 70 -14.86 -6.49 0.97
N ASP A 71 -15.30 -7.74 0.88
CA ASP A 71 -15.51 -8.49 -0.35
C ASP A 71 -14.28 -8.63 -1.26
N TRP A 72 -13.07 -8.51 -0.72
CA TRP A 72 -11.82 -8.72 -1.46
C TRP A 72 -11.30 -10.15 -1.30
N GLN A 73 -10.87 -10.73 -2.42
CA GLN A 73 -10.06 -11.95 -2.54
C GLN A 73 -9.07 -11.78 -3.71
N GLN A 74 -8.02 -12.62 -3.78
CA GLN A 74 -6.89 -12.44 -4.72
C GLN A 74 -7.26 -12.26 -6.20
N THR A 75 -8.37 -12.85 -6.66
CA THR A 75 -8.78 -12.82 -8.07
C THR A 75 -9.83 -11.75 -8.38
N LYS A 76 -10.38 -11.08 -7.36
CA LYS A 76 -11.42 -10.08 -7.55
C LYS A 76 -10.83 -8.78 -8.10
N MET A 77 -11.63 -8.14 -8.96
CA MET A 77 -11.31 -6.85 -9.56
C MET A 77 -12.11 -5.71 -8.92
N ASP A 78 -12.91 -6.00 -7.91
CA ASP A 78 -13.66 -5.03 -7.12
C ASP A 78 -13.60 -5.37 -5.63
N TRP A 79 -13.72 -4.35 -4.80
CA TRP A 79 -13.85 -4.45 -3.35
C TRP A 79 -14.35 -3.14 -2.76
N GLN A 80 -14.70 -3.16 -1.47
CA GLN A 80 -15.13 -1.96 -0.76
C GLN A 80 -14.21 -1.67 0.43
N LEU A 81 -14.01 -0.38 0.70
CA LEU A 81 -13.53 0.09 1.99
C LEU A 81 -14.71 0.64 2.76
N ALA A 82 -15.12 -0.03 3.84
CA ALA A 82 -16.18 0.45 4.73
C ALA A 82 -15.56 1.15 5.95
N LYS A 83 -16.18 2.24 6.42
CA LYS A 83 -15.70 3.00 7.58
C LYS A 83 -15.54 2.09 8.81
N ASN A 84 -14.38 2.14 9.44
CA ASN A 84 -14.09 1.35 10.63
C ASN A 84 -14.65 2.02 11.89
N ASN A 85 -15.78 1.53 12.38
CA ASN A 85 -16.40 2.04 13.60
C ASN A 85 -15.54 1.84 14.87
N ARG A 86 -14.47 1.06 14.84
CA ARG A 86 -13.53 0.88 15.96
C ARG A 86 -12.27 1.74 15.84
N TYR A 87 -12.11 2.49 14.74
CA TYR A 87 -10.98 3.40 14.59
C TYR A 87 -11.07 4.56 15.60
N TRP A 88 -9.95 4.88 16.23
CA TRP A 88 -9.90 5.88 17.30
C TRP A 88 -10.31 7.28 16.81
N ASP A 89 -9.96 7.64 15.56
CA ASP A 89 -10.27 8.94 14.95
C ASP A 89 -11.42 8.86 13.93
N ARG A 90 -12.37 7.93 14.12
CA ARG A 90 -13.50 7.71 13.19
C ARG A 90 -14.39 8.94 12.96
N GLN A 91 -14.36 9.93 13.85
CA GLN A 91 -15.14 11.17 13.71
C GLN A 91 -14.64 12.04 12.55
N ASN A 92 -13.34 11.96 12.22
CA ASN A 92 -12.75 12.69 11.10
C ASN A 92 -12.84 11.96 9.76
N VAL A 93 -13.29 10.70 9.76
CA VAL A 93 -13.53 9.92 8.54
C VAL A 93 -14.90 10.29 7.96
N ARG A 94 -14.92 11.00 6.83
CA ARG A 94 -16.15 11.51 6.21
C ARG A 94 -16.88 10.49 5.33
N SER A 95 -16.15 9.62 4.65
CA SER A 95 -16.73 8.62 3.75
C SER A 95 -17.18 7.39 4.53
N ASP A 96 -18.38 6.91 4.25
CA ASP A 96 -18.91 5.68 4.85
C ASP A 96 -18.43 4.44 4.08
N ILE A 97 -18.45 4.52 2.75
CA ILE A 97 -18.02 3.45 1.84
C ILE A 97 -17.22 4.06 0.69
N ILE A 98 -16.14 3.40 0.28
CA ILE A 98 -15.41 3.69 -0.96
C ILE A 98 -15.40 2.40 -1.79
N ASN A 99 -15.94 2.45 -3.01
CA ASN A 99 -15.90 1.34 -3.94
C ASN A 99 -14.64 1.41 -4.80
N TYR A 100 -13.89 0.31 -4.88
CA TYR A 100 -12.75 0.17 -5.76
C TYR A 100 -13.08 -0.79 -6.89
N THR A 101 -12.65 -0.45 -8.10
CA THR A 101 -12.71 -1.31 -9.28
C THR A 101 -11.42 -1.20 -10.08
N VAL A 102 -10.94 -2.33 -10.61
CA VAL A 102 -9.74 -2.40 -11.43
C VAL A 102 -10.11 -2.17 -12.88
N ILE A 103 -9.72 -1.01 -13.40
CA ILE A 103 -9.86 -0.66 -14.82
C ILE A 103 -8.46 -0.53 -15.40
N LYS A 104 -8.17 -1.36 -16.42
CA LYS A 104 -6.84 -1.46 -17.01
C LYS A 104 -6.61 -0.46 -18.14
N GLU A 105 -7.67 -0.10 -18.85
CA GLU A 105 -7.61 0.79 -20.01
C GLU A 105 -8.01 2.21 -19.62
N THR A 106 -7.12 3.17 -19.91
CA THR A 106 -7.34 4.59 -19.61
C THR A 106 -8.59 5.15 -20.28
N SER A 107 -8.88 4.74 -21.52
CA SER A 107 -10.08 5.18 -22.25
C SER A 107 -11.37 4.73 -21.57
N THR A 108 -11.42 3.49 -21.10
CA THR A 108 -12.56 2.97 -20.34
C THR A 108 -12.76 3.73 -19.03
N ALA A 109 -11.66 4.04 -18.31
CA ALA A 109 -11.75 4.82 -17.08
C ALA A 109 -12.27 6.23 -17.32
N LEU A 110 -11.83 6.89 -18.40
CA LEU A 110 -12.31 8.22 -18.77
C LEU A 110 -13.81 8.20 -19.11
N ASN A 111 -14.26 7.27 -19.95
CA ASN A 111 -15.68 7.16 -20.30
C ASN A 111 -16.56 6.93 -19.06
N LEU A 112 -16.16 6.03 -18.16
CA LEU A 112 -16.90 5.77 -16.93
C LEU A 112 -16.95 6.98 -15.99
N PHE A 113 -15.89 7.78 -15.96
CA PHE A 113 -15.88 9.04 -15.20
C PHE A 113 -16.82 10.08 -15.83
N GLU A 114 -16.79 10.24 -17.15
CA GLU A 114 -17.68 11.16 -17.88
C GLU A 114 -19.16 10.75 -17.76
N ASP A 115 -19.44 9.45 -17.70
CA ASP A 115 -20.77 8.88 -17.44
C ASP A 115 -21.20 8.95 -15.97
N GLY A 116 -20.37 9.49 -15.07
CA GLY A 116 -20.66 9.61 -13.63
C GLY A 116 -20.64 8.29 -12.87
N GLN A 117 -20.05 7.23 -13.43
CA GLN A 117 -19.88 5.93 -12.80
C GLN A 117 -18.58 5.83 -11.97
N LEU A 118 -17.65 6.77 -12.14
CA LEU A 118 -16.44 6.93 -11.32
C LEU A 118 -16.32 8.35 -10.82
N ASP A 119 -15.89 8.51 -9.57
CA ASP A 119 -15.52 9.80 -9.00
C ASP A 119 -14.06 10.20 -9.31
N VAL A 120 -13.22 9.24 -9.68
CA VAL A 120 -11.79 9.43 -9.98
C VAL A 120 -11.35 8.50 -11.10
N ALA A 121 -10.70 9.05 -12.14
CA ALA A 121 -10.05 8.28 -13.20
C ALA A 121 -8.60 8.73 -13.40
N THR A 122 -7.67 7.77 -13.44
CA THR A 122 -6.26 8.05 -13.73
C THR A 122 -6.05 8.10 -15.24
N LEU A 123 -5.53 9.23 -15.73
CA LEU A 123 -5.19 9.40 -17.14
C LEU A 123 -3.69 9.23 -17.40
N SER A 124 -3.37 8.66 -18.56
CA SER A 124 -2.00 8.48 -19.05
C SER A 124 -1.92 8.71 -20.56
N GLY A 125 -0.70 8.85 -21.10
CA GLY A 125 -0.46 8.98 -22.53
C GLY A 125 -1.18 10.15 -23.18
N GLU A 126 -1.73 9.93 -24.37
CA GLU A 126 -2.41 10.95 -25.17
C GLU A 126 -3.66 11.50 -24.49
N LEU A 127 -4.47 10.64 -23.84
CA LEU A 127 -5.68 11.07 -23.15
C LEU A 127 -5.39 12.04 -22.00
N ALA A 128 -4.26 11.85 -21.30
CA ALA A 128 -3.82 12.82 -20.30
C ALA A 128 -3.44 14.16 -20.93
N GLN A 129 -2.86 14.17 -22.15
CA GLN A 129 -2.52 15.41 -22.84
C GLN A 129 -3.76 16.17 -23.33
N GLN A 130 -4.72 15.45 -23.90
CA GLN A 130 -5.98 16.00 -24.41
C GLN A 130 -6.83 16.62 -23.30
N ASN A 131 -6.78 16.07 -22.09
CA ASN A 131 -7.58 16.53 -20.95
C ASN A 131 -6.91 17.59 -20.07
N LYS A 132 -5.70 18.07 -20.41
CA LYS A 132 -4.95 19.04 -19.56
C LYS A 132 -5.71 20.34 -19.24
N ASN A 133 -6.62 20.75 -20.13
CA ASN A 133 -7.41 21.97 -19.99
C ASN A 133 -8.80 21.72 -19.36
N ASN A 134 -9.13 20.48 -19.01
CA ASN A 134 -10.35 20.16 -18.27
C ASN A 134 -10.22 20.70 -16.83
N THR A 135 -11.24 21.37 -16.31
CA THR A 135 -11.23 21.96 -14.96
C THR A 135 -11.15 20.92 -13.84
N LEU A 136 -11.55 19.68 -14.11
CA LEU A 136 -11.45 18.54 -13.20
C LEU A 136 -10.11 17.81 -13.31
N TYR A 137 -9.25 18.20 -14.27
CA TYR A 137 -7.95 17.59 -14.44
C TYR A 137 -6.97 18.12 -13.39
N HIS A 138 -6.35 17.20 -12.65
CA HIS A 138 -5.30 17.49 -11.70
C HIS A 138 -4.05 16.66 -11.99
N SER A 139 -2.89 17.31 -11.94
CA SER A 139 -1.58 16.66 -12.06
C SER A 139 -0.67 17.13 -10.94
N TYR A 140 0.04 16.18 -10.35
CA TYR A 140 0.95 16.42 -9.23
C TYR A 140 2.30 15.78 -9.52
N PRO A 141 3.41 16.51 -9.32
CA PRO A 141 4.73 15.90 -9.41
C PRO A 141 4.88 14.83 -8.32
N THR A 142 5.38 13.66 -8.71
CA THR A 142 5.67 12.56 -7.78
C THR A 142 7.19 12.32 -7.74
N ALA A 143 7.70 11.94 -6.58
CA ALA A 143 9.11 11.53 -6.42
C ALA A 143 9.33 10.08 -6.91
N THR A 144 8.93 9.80 -8.14
CA THR A 144 8.96 8.47 -8.76
C THR A 144 9.88 8.46 -9.97
N MET A 145 10.71 7.42 -10.09
CA MET A 145 11.58 7.19 -11.24
C MET A 145 11.14 5.93 -11.99
N ASN A 146 10.92 6.06 -13.29
CA ASN A 146 10.72 4.91 -14.17
C ASN A 146 12.08 4.52 -14.78
N TYR A 147 12.50 3.27 -14.60
CA TYR A 147 13.78 2.78 -15.11
C TYR A 147 13.69 1.31 -15.51
N LEU A 148 14.55 0.90 -16.44
CA LEU A 148 14.71 -0.51 -16.79
C LEU A 148 15.60 -1.20 -15.77
N ARG A 149 15.06 -2.24 -15.12
CA ARG A 149 15.86 -3.12 -14.27
C ARG A 149 16.42 -4.26 -15.12
N LEU A 150 17.70 -4.20 -15.43
CA LEU A 150 18.38 -5.24 -16.21
C LEU A 150 18.79 -6.39 -15.28
N ASN A 151 18.34 -7.60 -15.60
CA ASN A 151 18.65 -8.75 -14.76
C ASN A 151 20.10 -9.18 -14.96
N GLN A 152 20.94 -9.05 -13.92
CA GLN A 152 22.35 -9.40 -13.97
C GLN A 152 22.61 -10.92 -13.87
N LYS A 153 21.67 -11.69 -13.30
CA LYS A 153 21.80 -13.15 -13.19
C LYS A 153 20.49 -13.87 -13.52
N ARG A 154 20.54 -14.85 -14.40
CA ARG A 154 19.39 -15.69 -14.76
C ARG A 154 19.73 -17.16 -14.54
N LYS A 155 18.91 -17.86 -13.74
CA LYS A 155 19.15 -19.28 -13.37
C LYS A 155 20.55 -19.52 -12.79
N GLY A 156 21.03 -18.59 -11.95
CA GLY A 156 22.36 -18.66 -11.33
C GLY A 156 23.54 -18.26 -12.23
N GLN A 157 23.32 -18.04 -13.53
CA GLN A 157 24.37 -17.63 -14.47
C GLN A 157 24.33 -16.12 -14.73
N ALA A 158 25.51 -15.51 -14.93
CA ALA A 158 25.59 -14.11 -15.37
C ALA A 158 24.90 -13.93 -16.72
N THR A 159 24.23 -12.79 -16.90
CA THR A 159 23.66 -12.41 -18.21
C THR A 159 24.62 -11.47 -18.94
N PRO A 160 24.43 -11.21 -20.25
CA PRO A 160 25.16 -10.17 -20.97
C PRO A 160 24.95 -8.74 -20.44
N LEU A 161 24.04 -8.57 -19.48
CA LEU A 161 23.70 -7.30 -18.83
C LEU A 161 24.26 -7.25 -17.39
N ALA A 162 25.08 -8.21 -17.00
CA ALA A 162 25.76 -8.20 -15.72
C ALA A 162 26.72 -7.00 -15.66
N ASN A 163 26.74 -6.33 -14.51
CA ASN A 163 27.73 -5.28 -14.28
C ASN A 163 29.13 -5.94 -14.15
N GLU A 164 30.15 -5.27 -14.67
CA GLU A 164 31.55 -5.71 -14.56
C GLU A 164 32.21 -5.31 -13.22
N ASN A 165 31.49 -4.52 -12.40
CA ASN A 165 31.92 -4.08 -11.07
C ASN A 165 31.35 -4.93 -9.93
#